data_AF-A0A5M6HR65-F1
#
_entry.id   AF-A0A5M6HR65-F1
#
_cell.length_a   1.000
_cell.length_b   1.000
_cell.length_c   1.000
_cell.angle_alpha   90.00
_cell.angle_beta   90.00
_cell.angle_gamma   90.00
#
_symmetry.space_group_name_H-M   'P 1'
#
loop_
_entity.id
_entity.type
_entity.pdbx_description
1 polymer ?
#
loop_
_entity_poly.entity_id
_entity_poly.type
_entity_poly.pdbx_seq_one_letter_code
_entity_poly.pdbx_strand_id
1 'polypeptide(L)'
;MTHSDGLAIAAILICFVVSVALLAIESALTRASRPRLHAQGEAGDAKAAAAAALLEQRDILVSALRLANLGATVFATASATTVLDDRWGKPGVLAAVAIGLVVFGLARGLSRAIPARDPNRVAKVVAAPAAKLVALVVPIAAVLDAIGRLVLWPFDRRTQAPPRESDGTEELRGAVDLMHHEGAVVKEDRDMLGGLLALKELEVAEVMIHRTKMVAVDIETPPADILRQMLASPHTRVPVYRQRPENIVGVLHSKNLLRAMVHAGADADQIDVANLLLPPWYVPGTTSLEDQLRAFRRRRMHLAFVVDEYGEVMGIVTLEDILEEIVGDISDEHDLPASGIRLRIDGSVTVEGAVPVRDINRRMGWRLPEHAATTIAGLVIHESGIIPEPGQTFTFHGFRFRILRKSRNRITLLRAAPLAAGPKRPAEPR
;
A
#
# COMPACT_ATOMS: atom_id res chain seq x y z
N MET A 1 -66.94 1.21 -1.35
CA MET A 1 -65.77 0.40 -1.71
C MET A 1 -66.32 -0.92 -2.19
N THR A 2 -66.19 -1.19 -3.48
CA THR A 2 -66.49 -2.53 -4.02
C THR A 2 -65.43 -3.52 -3.51
N HIS A 3 -65.71 -4.82 -3.53
CA HIS A 3 -64.70 -5.84 -3.16
C HIS A 3 -63.41 -5.73 -4.00
N SER A 4 -63.48 -5.20 -5.23
CA SER A 4 -62.33 -4.93 -6.10
C SER A 4 -61.44 -3.79 -5.59
N ASP A 5 -62.02 -2.73 -5.00
CA ASP A 5 -61.25 -1.60 -4.46
C ASP A 5 -60.37 -2.05 -3.28
N GLY A 6 -60.93 -2.89 -2.40
CA GLY A 6 -60.21 -3.42 -1.24
C GLY A 6 -59.02 -4.29 -1.65
N LEU A 7 -59.19 -5.12 -2.69
CA LEU A 7 -58.13 -5.96 -3.24
C LEU A 7 -57.02 -5.13 -3.88
N ALA A 8 -57.35 -4.09 -4.63
CA ALA A 8 -56.36 -3.23 -5.26
C ALA A 8 -55.56 -2.41 -4.25
N ILE A 9 -56.21 -1.88 -3.19
CA ILE A 9 -55.52 -1.16 -2.11
C ILE A 9 -54.59 -2.11 -1.35
N ALA A 10 -55.03 -3.33 -1.04
CA ALA A 10 -54.18 -4.34 -0.41
C ALA A 10 -52.98 -4.70 -1.30
N ALA A 11 -53.18 -4.87 -2.61
CA ALA A 11 -52.11 -5.13 -3.56
C ALA A 11 -51.08 -3.99 -3.62
N ILE A 12 -51.52 -2.73 -3.61
CA ILE A 12 -50.65 -1.56 -3.58
C ILE A 12 -49.83 -1.51 -2.27
N LEU A 13 -50.47 -1.78 -1.13
CA LEU A 13 -49.78 -1.80 0.17
C LEU A 13 -48.71 -2.91 0.22
N ILE A 14 -49.04 -4.11 -0.27
CA ILE A 14 -48.09 -5.22 -0.36
C ILE A 14 -46.92 -4.84 -1.27
N CYS A 15 -47.20 -4.29 -2.45
CA CYS A 15 -46.15 -3.84 -3.36
C CYS A 15 -45.27 -2.76 -2.74
N PHE A 16 -45.84 -1.83 -1.97
CA PHE A 16 -45.05 -0.83 -1.25
C PHE A 16 -44.09 -1.46 -0.23
N VAL A 17 -44.58 -2.39 0.60
CA VAL A 17 -43.74 -3.09 1.59
C VAL A 17 -42.63 -3.88 0.90
N VAL A 18 -42.95 -4.58 -0.20
CA VAL A 18 -41.97 -5.30 -1.03
C VAL A 18 -40.93 -4.35 -1.61
N SER A 19 -41.34 -3.20 -2.15
CA SER A 19 -40.44 -2.18 -2.68
C SER A 19 -39.50 -1.61 -1.62
N VAL A 20 -40.02 -1.28 -0.43
CA VAL A 20 -39.19 -0.84 0.71
C VAL A 20 -38.17 -1.91 1.09
N ALA A 21 -38.59 -3.17 1.16
CA ALA A 21 -37.70 -4.29 1.49
C ALA A 21 -36.59 -4.44 0.43
N LEU A 22 -36.95 -4.51 -0.86
CA LEU A 22 -35.98 -4.65 -1.96
C LEU A 22 -34.96 -3.50 -1.98
N LEU A 23 -35.41 -2.25 -1.79
CA LEU A 23 -34.52 -1.10 -1.71
C LEU A 23 -33.64 -1.11 -0.46
N ALA A 24 -34.15 -1.61 0.67
CA ALA A 24 -33.37 -1.72 1.91
C ALA A 24 -32.27 -2.77 1.78
N ILE A 25 -32.58 -3.89 1.11
CA ILE A 25 -31.63 -4.95 0.77
C ILE A 25 -30.53 -4.40 -0.14
N GLU A 26 -30.90 -3.69 -1.22
CA GLU A 26 -29.94 -3.02 -2.11
C GLU A 26 -29.02 -2.10 -1.30
N SER A 27 -29.59 -1.23 -0.45
CA SER A 27 -28.82 -0.28 0.34
C SER A 27 -27.91 -0.97 1.37
N ALA A 28 -28.32 -2.09 1.95
CA ALA A 28 -27.51 -2.85 2.90
C ALA A 28 -26.31 -3.50 2.22
N LEU A 29 -26.54 -4.21 1.11
CA LEU A 29 -25.49 -4.89 0.33
C LEU A 29 -24.52 -3.90 -0.29
N THR A 30 -24.99 -2.72 -0.69
CA THR A 30 -24.14 -1.67 -1.26
C THR A 30 -23.19 -1.06 -0.22
N ARG A 31 -23.56 -1.07 1.07
CA ARG A 31 -22.75 -0.53 2.17
C ARG A 31 -21.98 -1.60 2.95
N ALA A 32 -22.28 -2.88 2.73
CA ALA A 32 -21.64 -3.98 3.42
C ALA A 32 -20.18 -4.15 2.96
N SER A 33 -19.31 -4.55 3.89
CA SER A 33 -17.89 -4.76 3.63
C SER A 33 -17.62 -6.22 3.29
N ARG A 34 -17.26 -6.52 2.03
CA ARG A 34 -16.90 -7.88 1.58
C ARG A 34 -15.75 -8.48 2.41
N PRO A 35 -14.62 -7.79 2.67
CA PRO A 35 -13.54 -8.37 3.47
C PRO A 35 -13.98 -8.76 4.88
N ARG A 36 -14.81 -7.95 5.54
CA ARG A 36 -15.32 -8.26 6.88
C ARG A 36 -16.26 -9.48 6.88
N LEU A 37 -17.13 -9.60 5.88
CA LEU A 37 -18.03 -10.75 5.76
C LEU A 37 -17.29 -12.03 5.37
N HIS A 38 -16.25 -11.92 4.54
CA HIS A 38 -15.37 -13.04 4.20
C HIS A 38 -14.64 -13.56 5.46
N ALA A 39 -13.99 -12.66 6.22
CA ALA A 39 -13.31 -13.02 7.47
C ALA A 39 -14.26 -13.66 8.51
N GLN A 40 -15.49 -13.15 8.63
CA GLN A 40 -16.52 -13.77 9.48
C GLN A 40 -16.96 -15.16 8.97
N GLY A 41 -16.98 -15.35 7.65
CA GLY A 41 -17.25 -16.65 7.03
C GLY A 41 -16.18 -17.68 7.32
N GLU A 42 -14.90 -17.30 7.22
CA GLU A 42 -13.76 -18.15 7.60
C GLU A 42 -13.77 -18.49 9.10
N ALA A 43 -14.27 -17.59 9.94
CA ALA A 43 -14.50 -17.84 11.36
C ALA A 43 -15.73 -18.73 11.67
N GLY A 44 -16.44 -19.24 10.65
CA GLY A 44 -17.53 -20.22 10.79
C GLY A 44 -18.96 -19.67 10.65
N ASP A 45 -19.16 -18.38 10.35
CA ASP A 45 -20.51 -17.83 10.12
C ASP A 45 -20.98 -18.10 8.68
N ALA A 46 -21.79 -19.17 8.51
CA ALA A 46 -22.35 -19.55 7.22
C ALA A 46 -23.18 -18.45 6.54
N LYS A 47 -23.82 -17.55 7.31
CA LYS A 47 -24.57 -16.41 6.75
C LYS A 47 -23.63 -15.32 6.25
N ALA A 48 -22.49 -15.14 6.92
CA ALA A 48 -21.45 -14.22 6.46
C ALA A 48 -20.80 -14.71 5.16
N ALA A 49 -20.50 -16.02 5.07
CA ALA A 49 -19.99 -16.63 3.85
C ALA A 49 -20.97 -16.47 2.66
N ALA A 50 -22.27 -16.75 2.88
CA ALA A 50 -23.29 -16.55 1.86
C ALA A 50 -23.44 -15.08 1.43
N ALA A 51 -23.36 -14.14 2.37
CA ALA A 51 -23.38 -12.71 2.08
C ALA A 51 -22.12 -12.28 1.30
N ALA A 52 -20.95 -12.81 1.64
CA ALA A 52 -19.69 -12.54 0.94
C ALA A 52 -19.75 -13.03 -0.52
N ALA A 53 -20.25 -14.24 -0.76
CA ALA A 53 -20.42 -14.80 -2.11
C ALA A 53 -21.39 -13.95 -2.96
N LEU A 54 -22.46 -13.43 -2.37
CA LEU A 54 -23.38 -12.53 -3.08
C LEU A 54 -22.75 -11.19 -3.47
N LEU A 55 -21.83 -10.67 -2.65
CA LEU A 55 -21.10 -9.45 -2.95
C LEU A 55 -20.07 -9.62 -4.08
N GLU A 56 -19.71 -10.85 -4.45
CA GLU A 56 -18.91 -11.11 -5.64
C GLU A 56 -19.69 -10.83 -6.93
N GLN A 57 -21.00 -11.11 -6.92
CA GLN A 57 -21.90 -10.85 -8.04
C GLN A 57 -22.72 -9.57 -7.82
N ARG A 58 -22.13 -8.57 -7.16
CA ARG A 58 -22.83 -7.34 -6.74
C ARG A 58 -23.58 -6.67 -7.88
N ASP A 59 -22.99 -6.61 -9.08
CA ASP A 59 -23.60 -5.95 -10.23
C ASP A 59 -24.87 -6.67 -10.70
N ILE A 60 -24.84 -8.01 -10.76
CA ILE A 60 -26.01 -8.82 -11.11
C ILE A 60 -27.08 -8.70 -10.02
N LEU A 61 -26.68 -8.76 -8.76
CA LEU A 61 -27.57 -8.67 -7.60
C LEU A 61 -28.28 -7.32 -7.51
N VAL A 62 -27.54 -6.21 -7.62
CA VAL A 62 -28.13 -4.85 -7.60
C VAL A 62 -29.06 -4.66 -8.79
N SER A 63 -28.68 -5.15 -9.97
CA SER A 63 -29.54 -5.08 -11.16
C SER A 63 -30.82 -5.89 -10.99
N ALA A 64 -30.74 -7.10 -10.44
CA ALA A 64 -31.87 -7.98 -10.16
C ALA A 64 -32.86 -7.35 -9.16
N LEU A 65 -32.35 -6.77 -8.07
CA LEU A 65 -33.18 -6.08 -7.06
C LEU A 65 -33.87 -4.84 -7.65
N ARG A 66 -33.17 -4.07 -8.49
CA ARG A 66 -33.74 -2.91 -9.18
C ARG A 66 -34.84 -3.31 -10.15
N LEU A 67 -34.65 -4.39 -10.91
CA LEU A 67 -35.64 -4.92 -11.84
C LEU A 67 -36.88 -5.44 -11.11
N ALA A 68 -36.69 -6.20 -10.03
CA ALA A 68 -37.81 -6.66 -9.18
C ALA A 68 -38.59 -5.48 -8.59
N ASN A 69 -37.89 -4.45 -8.11
CA ASN A 69 -38.53 -3.24 -7.57
C ASN A 69 -39.28 -2.44 -8.65
N LEU A 70 -38.74 -2.36 -9.86
CA LEU A 70 -39.41 -1.74 -11.00
C LEU A 70 -40.72 -2.47 -11.31
N GLY A 71 -40.69 -3.81 -11.37
CA GLY A 71 -41.89 -4.63 -11.58
C GLY A 71 -42.96 -4.39 -10.52
N ALA A 72 -42.58 -4.39 -9.23
CA ALA A 72 -43.50 -4.10 -8.13
C ALA A 72 -44.12 -2.69 -8.23
N THR A 73 -43.32 -1.69 -8.63
CA THR A 73 -43.79 -0.30 -8.78
C THR A 73 -44.73 -0.14 -9.97
N VAL A 74 -44.42 -0.77 -11.11
CA VAL A 74 -45.29 -0.77 -12.30
C VAL A 74 -46.61 -1.46 -12.02
N PHE A 75 -46.57 -2.63 -11.35
CA PHE A 75 -47.78 -3.35 -10.97
C PHE A 75 -48.66 -2.51 -10.02
N ALA A 76 -48.06 -1.90 -8.99
CA ALA A 76 -48.79 -1.02 -8.06
C ALA A 76 -49.41 0.19 -8.78
N THR A 77 -48.67 0.81 -9.71
CA THR A 77 -49.15 1.96 -10.48
C THR A 77 -50.27 1.54 -11.44
N ALA A 78 -50.18 0.38 -12.07
CA ALA A 78 -51.23 -0.17 -12.93
C ALA A 78 -52.51 -0.48 -12.13
N SER A 79 -52.39 -1.12 -10.97
CA SER A 79 -53.52 -1.38 -10.06
C SER A 79 -54.14 -0.09 -9.51
N ALA A 80 -53.32 0.93 -9.21
CA ALA A 80 -53.83 2.23 -8.79
C ALA A 80 -54.57 2.94 -9.93
N THR A 81 -54.05 2.83 -11.15
CA THR A 81 -54.66 3.43 -12.35
C THR A 81 -56.05 2.86 -12.61
N THR A 82 -56.24 1.54 -12.50
CA THR A 82 -57.57 0.93 -12.70
C THR A 82 -58.59 1.42 -11.68
N VAL A 83 -58.20 1.56 -10.40
CA VAL A 83 -59.10 2.03 -9.34
C VAL A 83 -59.45 3.51 -9.51
N LEU A 84 -58.48 4.33 -9.89
CA LEU A 84 -58.67 5.79 -9.97
C LEU A 84 -59.35 6.20 -11.28
N ASP A 85 -59.15 5.47 -12.37
CA ASP A 85 -59.86 5.69 -13.64
C ASP A 85 -61.36 5.38 -13.48
N ASP A 86 -61.71 4.27 -12.81
CA ASP A 86 -63.11 3.92 -12.51
C ASP A 86 -63.83 4.99 -11.66
N ARG A 87 -63.07 5.76 -10.86
CA ARG A 87 -63.63 6.74 -9.92
C ARG A 87 -63.68 8.17 -10.47
N TRP A 88 -62.64 8.59 -11.19
CA TRP A 88 -62.41 9.97 -11.59
C TRP A 88 -62.16 10.13 -13.10
N GLY A 89 -62.15 9.04 -13.87
CA GLY A 89 -61.83 9.04 -15.30
C GLY A 89 -60.38 9.46 -15.57
N LYS A 90 -60.15 10.10 -16.72
CA LYS A 90 -58.82 10.55 -17.20
C LYS A 90 -57.93 11.28 -16.17
N PRO A 91 -58.43 12.19 -15.30
CA PRO A 91 -57.59 12.80 -14.26
C PRO A 91 -57.14 11.81 -13.16
N GLY A 92 -57.84 10.68 -12.98
CA GLY A 92 -57.45 9.60 -12.08
C GLY A 92 -56.11 8.95 -12.46
N VAL A 93 -55.78 8.91 -13.76
CA VAL A 93 -54.49 8.41 -14.25
C VAL A 93 -53.34 9.31 -13.79
N LEU A 94 -53.50 10.63 -13.87
CA LEU A 94 -52.50 11.59 -13.39
C LEU A 94 -52.31 11.50 -11.88
N ALA A 95 -53.40 11.30 -11.14
CA ALA A 95 -53.36 11.08 -9.69
C ALA A 95 -52.61 9.77 -9.34
N ALA A 96 -52.83 8.68 -10.09
CA ALA A 96 -52.14 7.40 -9.89
C ALA A 96 -50.63 7.53 -10.06
N VAL A 97 -50.18 8.24 -11.10
CA VAL A 97 -48.77 8.51 -11.36
C VAL A 97 -48.16 9.38 -10.26
N ALA A 98 -48.85 10.44 -9.82
CA ALA A 98 -48.38 11.31 -8.74
C ALA A 98 -48.24 10.56 -7.41
N ILE A 99 -49.23 9.73 -7.06
CA ILE A 99 -49.18 8.87 -5.87
C ILE A 99 -48.03 7.88 -5.98
N GLY A 100 -47.84 7.24 -7.14
CA GLY A 100 -46.72 6.34 -7.41
C GLY A 100 -45.35 6.98 -7.18
N LEU A 101 -45.16 8.23 -7.63
CA LEU A 101 -43.93 8.99 -7.41
C LEU A 101 -43.69 9.31 -5.93
N VAL A 102 -44.72 9.72 -5.18
CA VAL A 102 -44.62 9.99 -3.74
C VAL A 102 -44.29 8.71 -2.98
N VAL A 103 -45.02 7.62 -3.26
CA VAL A 103 -44.81 6.30 -2.66
C VAL A 103 -43.40 5.79 -2.94
N PHE A 104 -42.91 5.92 -4.17
CA PHE A 104 -41.55 5.56 -4.53
C PHE A 104 -40.50 6.42 -3.78
N GLY A 105 -40.71 7.73 -3.69
CA GLY A 105 -39.84 8.65 -2.94
C GLY A 105 -39.76 8.29 -1.45
N LEU A 106 -40.91 8.03 -0.83
CA LEU A 106 -41.01 7.59 0.57
C LEU A 106 -40.33 6.25 0.78
N ALA A 107 -40.55 5.28 -0.11
CA ALA A 107 -39.91 3.97 -0.03
C ALA A 107 -38.38 4.08 -0.06
N ARG A 108 -37.86 4.95 -0.94
CA ARG A 108 -36.42 5.23 -1.07
C ARG A 108 -35.84 5.97 0.14
N GLY A 109 -36.63 6.81 0.79
CA GLY A 109 -36.26 7.46 2.04
C GLY A 109 -36.15 6.46 3.20
N LEU A 110 -37.21 5.67 3.41
CA LEU A 110 -37.28 4.66 4.48
C LEU A 110 -36.21 3.57 4.34
N SER A 111 -35.97 3.10 3.12
CA SER A 111 -35.05 2.00 2.86
C SER A 111 -33.60 2.31 3.23
N ARG A 112 -33.20 3.58 3.24
CA ARG A 112 -31.85 4.01 3.64
C ARG A 112 -31.65 4.04 5.16
N ALA A 113 -32.72 4.19 5.93
CA ALA A 113 -32.68 4.28 7.38
C ALA A 113 -32.46 2.91 8.05
N ILE A 114 -33.06 1.85 7.50
CA ILE A 114 -33.02 0.50 8.08
C ILE A 114 -31.58 -0.05 8.17
N PRO A 115 -30.73 0.02 7.13
CA PRO A 115 -29.37 -0.51 7.17
C PRO A 115 -28.34 0.44 7.77
N ALA A 116 -28.72 1.65 8.20
CA ALA A 116 -27.76 2.69 8.58
C ALA A 116 -26.92 2.35 9.82
N ARG A 117 -27.40 1.47 10.71
CA ARG A 117 -26.70 1.09 11.95
C ARG A 117 -25.72 -0.06 11.77
N ASP A 118 -26.12 -1.10 11.03
CA ASP A 118 -25.27 -2.27 10.77
C ASP A 118 -25.64 -2.92 9.43
N PRO A 119 -25.06 -2.43 8.32
CA PRO A 119 -25.28 -3.00 6.99
C PRO A 119 -24.89 -4.48 6.90
N ASN A 120 -23.87 -4.90 7.64
CA ASN A 120 -23.34 -6.26 7.56
C ASN A 120 -24.32 -7.26 8.19
N ARG A 121 -24.92 -6.93 9.33
CA ARG A 121 -25.95 -7.79 9.95
C ARG A 121 -27.18 -7.94 9.06
N VAL A 122 -27.63 -6.85 8.43
CA VAL A 122 -28.76 -6.90 7.48
C VAL A 122 -28.40 -7.73 6.26
N ALA A 123 -27.20 -7.55 5.69
CA ALA A 123 -26.71 -8.35 4.56
C ALA A 123 -26.70 -9.85 4.90
N LYS A 124 -26.26 -10.25 6.09
CA LYS A 124 -26.27 -11.66 6.55
C LYS A 124 -27.67 -12.26 6.64
N VAL A 125 -28.65 -11.51 7.16
CA VAL A 125 -30.03 -12.01 7.29
C VAL A 125 -30.68 -12.18 5.93
N VAL A 126 -30.40 -11.27 5.00
CA VAL A 126 -31.05 -11.25 3.68
C VAL A 126 -30.26 -12.03 2.63
N ALA A 127 -29.07 -12.54 2.94
CA ALA A 127 -28.25 -13.31 2.01
C ALA A 127 -29.03 -14.47 1.35
N ALA A 128 -29.67 -15.34 2.15
CA ALA A 128 -30.42 -16.48 1.60
C ALA A 128 -31.58 -16.09 0.66
N PRO A 129 -32.50 -15.18 1.01
CA PRO A 129 -33.56 -14.76 0.09
C PRO A 129 -33.02 -14.00 -1.13
N ALA A 130 -31.97 -13.18 -0.97
CA ALA A 130 -31.33 -12.50 -2.10
C ALA A 130 -30.70 -13.49 -3.09
N ALA A 131 -30.07 -14.58 -2.62
CA ALA A 131 -29.47 -15.58 -3.49
C ALA A 131 -30.49 -16.31 -4.38
N LYS A 132 -31.69 -16.59 -3.84
CA LYS A 132 -32.78 -17.15 -4.65
C LYS A 132 -33.25 -16.19 -5.75
N LEU A 133 -33.28 -14.90 -5.46
CA LEU A 133 -33.64 -13.87 -6.43
C LEU A 133 -32.56 -13.75 -7.51
N VAL A 134 -31.27 -13.80 -7.14
CA VAL A 134 -30.17 -13.83 -8.11
C VAL A 134 -30.26 -15.05 -9.00
N ALA A 135 -30.51 -16.24 -8.44
CA ALA A 135 -30.66 -17.47 -9.23
C ALA A 135 -31.78 -17.39 -10.29
N LEU A 136 -32.81 -16.58 -10.07
CA LEU A 136 -33.87 -16.32 -11.05
C LEU A 136 -33.42 -15.37 -12.18
N VAL A 137 -32.59 -14.37 -11.87
CA VAL A 137 -32.16 -13.34 -12.83
C VAL A 137 -30.93 -13.76 -13.64
N VAL A 138 -30.03 -14.58 -13.08
CA VAL A 138 -28.85 -15.13 -13.76
C VAL A 138 -29.17 -15.76 -15.14
N PRO A 139 -30.19 -16.64 -15.31
CA PRO A 139 -30.48 -17.21 -16.63
C PRO A 139 -30.93 -16.15 -17.65
N ILE A 140 -31.69 -15.14 -17.20
CA ILE A 140 -32.12 -14.02 -18.07
C ILE A 140 -30.90 -13.21 -18.50
N ALA A 141 -30.01 -12.88 -17.56
CA ALA A 141 -28.77 -12.17 -17.85
C ALA A 141 -27.86 -12.96 -18.82
N ALA A 142 -27.76 -14.28 -18.65
CA ALA A 142 -26.98 -15.14 -19.52
C ALA A 142 -27.50 -15.14 -20.97
N VAL A 143 -28.82 -15.07 -21.17
CA VAL A 143 -29.43 -14.92 -22.50
C VAL A 143 -29.09 -13.57 -23.12
N LEU A 144 -29.20 -12.48 -22.35
CA LEU A 144 -28.83 -11.14 -22.83
C LEU A 144 -27.34 -11.04 -23.18
N ASP A 145 -26.48 -11.65 -22.37
CA ASP A 145 -25.04 -11.72 -22.61
C ASP A 145 -24.71 -12.59 -23.84
N ALA A 146 -25.45 -13.69 -24.07
CA ALA A 146 -25.35 -14.47 -25.29
C ALA A 146 -25.74 -13.66 -26.54
N ILE A 147 -26.79 -12.83 -26.44
CA ILE A 147 -27.18 -11.89 -27.51
C ILE A 147 -26.09 -10.83 -27.72
N GLY A 148 -25.55 -10.26 -26.63
CA GLY A 148 -24.45 -9.30 -26.69
C GLY A 148 -23.22 -9.89 -27.39
N ARG A 149 -22.80 -11.10 -27.01
CA ARG A 149 -21.73 -11.84 -27.69
C ARG A 149 -22.04 -12.11 -29.16
N LEU A 150 -23.27 -12.48 -29.51
CA LEU A 150 -23.67 -12.71 -30.90
C LEU A 150 -23.58 -11.42 -31.74
N VAL A 151 -23.99 -10.28 -31.18
CA VAL A 151 -23.98 -8.97 -31.85
C VAL A 151 -22.56 -8.41 -31.95
N LEU A 152 -21.73 -8.63 -30.93
CA LEU A 152 -20.34 -8.16 -30.88
C LEU A 152 -19.36 -9.14 -31.52
N TRP A 153 -19.78 -10.37 -31.83
CA TRP A 153 -18.98 -11.39 -32.52
C TRP A 153 -18.20 -10.88 -33.76
N PRO A 154 -18.78 -10.06 -34.66
CA PRO A 154 -18.04 -9.51 -35.79
C PRO A 154 -17.00 -8.43 -35.41
N PHE A 155 -17.07 -7.87 -34.20
CA PHE A 155 -16.18 -6.80 -33.70
C PHE A 155 -15.17 -7.26 -32.64
N ASP A 156 -15.31 -8.48 -32.12
CA ASP A 156 -14.61 -9.00 -30.92
C ASP A 156 -13.11 -9.32 -31.11
N ARG A 157 -12.52 -8.93 -32.24
CA ARG A 157 -11.06 -9.10 -32.49
C ARG A 157 -10.19 -8.04 -31.79
N ARG A 158 -10.75 -7.11 -31.00
CA ARG A 158 -9.98 -6.00 -30.38
C ARG A 158 -10.28 -5.74 -28.90
N THR A 159 -11.12 -6.54 -28.23
CA THR A 159 -11.62 -6.26 -26.87
C THR A 159 -11.20 -7.26 -25.81
N GLN A 160 -10.25 -8.15 -26.10
CA GLN A 160 -9.51 -8.83 -25.03
C GLN A 160 -8.55 -7.81 -24.40
N ALA A 161 -9.09 -6.93 -23.56
CA ALA A 161 -8.28 -6.32 -22.53
C ALA A 161 -7.70 -7.51 -21.74
N PRO A 162 -6.37 -7.68 -21.68
CA PRO A 162 -5.79 -8.70 -20.83
C PRO A 162 -6.36 -8.50 -19.42
N PRO A 163 -6.59 -9.58 -18.66
CA PRO A 163 -6.94 -9.43 -17.25
C PRO A 163 -5.93 -8.46 -16.68
N ARG A 164 -6.40 -7.35 -16.09
CA ARG A 164 -5.52 -6.46 -15.33
C ARG A 164 -4.93 -7.36 -14.25
N GLU A 165 -3.71 -7.84 -14.47
CA GLU A 165 -2.82 -8.25 -13.40
C GLU A 165 -2.49 -6.95 -12.66
N SER A 166 -3.46 -6.43 -11.92
CA SER A 166 -3.17 -5.44 -10.89
C SER A 166 -2.31 -6.20 -9.90
N ASP A 167 -1.04 -5.80 -9.79
CA ASP A 167 -0.21 -6.29 -8.72
C ASP A 167 -0.95 -5.99 -7.41
N GLY A 168 -1.32 -7.03 -6.65
CA GLY A 168 -2.04 -6.86 -5.40
C GLY A 168 -1.30 -5.91 -4.44
N THR A 169 0.02 -5.78 -4.61
CA THR A 169 0.87 -4.80 -3.93
C THR A 169 0.48 -3.35 -4.26
N GLU A 170 0.25 -3.01 -5.53
CA GLU A 170 -0.19 -1.68 -5.95
C GLU A 170 -1.61 -1.37 -5.47
N GLU A 171 -2.52 -2.35 -5.50
CA GLU A 171 -3.88 -2.17 -4.97
C GLU A 171 -3.87 -1.90 -3.46
N LEU A 172 -3.06 -2.66 -2.71
CA LEU A 172 -2.86 -2.46 -1.27
C LEU A 172 -2.26 -1.10 -0.98
N ARG A 173 -1.24 -0.68 -1.74
CA ARG A 173 -0.60 0.63 -1.61
C ARG A 173 -1.60 1.77 -1.85
N GLY A 174 -2.38 1.66 -2.93
CA GLY A 174 -3.44 2.61 -3.25
C GLY A 174 -4.53 2.68 -2.19
N ALA A 175 -4.90 1.54 -1.60
CA ALA A 175 -5.88 1.48 -0.52
C ALA A 175 -5.35 2.16 0.76
N VAL A 176 -4.10 1.91 1.15
CA VAL A 176 -3.46 2.56 2.30
C VAL A 176 -3.35 4.08 2.09
N ASP A 177 -2.98 4.51 0.88
CA ASP A 177 -2.92 5.93 0.51
C ASP A 177 -4.28 6.61 0.60
N LEU A 178 -5.34 5.94 0.15
CA LEU A 178 -6.71 6.44 0.25
C LEU A 178 -7.14 6.57 1.72
N MET A 179 -6.88 5.56 2.55
CA MET A 179 -7.22 5.61 3.98
C MET A 179 -6.46 6.71 4.72
N HIS A 180 -5.21 6.99 4.33
CA HIS A 180 -4.47 8.12 4.86
C HIS A 180 -5.11 9.45 4.47
N HIS A 181 -5.52 9.61 3.22
CA HIS A 181 -6.21 10.81 2.74
C HIS A 181 -7.58 11.02 3.42
N GLU A 182 -8.28 9.94 3.76
CA GLU A 182 -9.53 9.97 4.53
C GLU A 182 -9.33 10.19 6.03
N GLY A 183 -8.07 10.29 6.51
CA GLY A 183 -7.73 10.49 7.91
C GLY A 183 -7.89 9.25 8.79
N ALA A 184 -8.13 8.08 8.20
CA ALA A 184 -8.26 6.80 8.92
C ALA A 184 -6.90 6.19 9.30
N VAL A 185 -5.82 6.56 8.58
CA VAL A 185 -4.46 6.07 8.80
C VAL A 185 -3.51 7.26 8.96
N VAL A 186 -2.65 7.24 9.98
CA VAL A 186 -1.66 8.30 10.24
C VAL A 186 -0.48 8.15 9.27
N LYS A 187 0.26 9.23 9.00
CA LYS A 187 1.31 9.24 7.98
C LYS A 187 2.38 8.19 8.25
N GLU A 188 2.81 8.08 9.50
CA GLU A 188 3.82 7.13 9.97
C GLU A 188 3.41 5.69 9.67
N ASP A 189 2.18 5.31 10.00
CA ASP A 189 1.65 3.96 9.72
C ASP A 189 1.58 3.68 8.21
N ARG A 190 1.17 4.68 7.42
CA ARG A 190 1.12 4.60 5.95
C ARG A 190 2.51 4.40 5.35
N ASP A 191 3.50 5.14 5.84
CA ASP A 191 4.89 5.02 5.40
C ASP A 191 5.47 3.64 5.79
N MET A 192 5.17 3.15 6.99
CA MET A 192 5.58 1.80 7.43
C MET A 192 4.99 0.68 6.59
N LEU A 193 3.69 0.75 6.29
CA LEU A 193 3.02 -0.22 5.41
C LEU A 193 3.61 -0.16 3.99
N GLY A 194 3.93 1.03 3.50
CA GLY A 194 4.61 1.21 2.22
C GLY A 194 6.02 0.57 2.20
N GLY A 195 6.78 0.73 3.28
CA GLY A 195 8.10 0.10 3.44
C GLY A 195 8.02 -1.43 3.46
N LEU A 196 7.04 -2.00 4.16
CA LEU A 196 6.81 -3.45 4.18
C LEU A 196 6.50 -4.01 2.79
N LEU A 197 5.69 -3.31 1.99
CA LEU A 197 5.38 -3.73 0.62
C LEU A 197 6.62 -3.63 -0.30
N ALA A 198 7.48 -2.64 -0.07
CA ALA A 198 8.70 -2.43 -0.85
C ALA A 198 9.79 -3.49 -0.64
N LEU A 199 9.83 -4.17 0.51
CA LEU A 199 10.87 -5.18 0.80
C LEU A 199 10.92 -6.34 -0.21
N LYS A 200 9.82 -6.62 -0.88
CA LYS A 200 9.73 -7.67 -1.90
C LYS A 200 10.38 -7.26 -3.22
N GLU A 201 10.38 -5.96 -3.52
CA GLU A 201 10.90 -5.39 -4.76
C GLU A 201 12.37 -4.98 -4.63
N LEU A 202 12.78 -4.54 -3.44
CA LEU A 202 14.14 -4.05 -3.19
C LEU A 202 15.15 -5.18 -3.05
N GLU A 203 16.31 -4.97 -3.64
CA GLU A 203 17.45 -5.86 -3.52
C GLU A 203 18.42 -5.43 -2.41
N VAL A 204 19.15 -6.40 -1.85
CA VAL A 204 20.22 -6.16 -0.86
C VAL A 204 21.26 -5.16 -1.38
N ALA A 205 21.57 -5.18 -2.68
CA ALA A 205 22.52 -4.26 -3.31
C ALA A 205 22.09 -2.78 -3.22
N GLU A 206 20.80 -2.49 -3.07
CA GLU A 206 20.29 -1.11 -3.01
C GLU A 206 20.42 -0.49 -1.62
N VAL A 207 20.43 -1.32 -0.57
CA VAL A 207 20.46 -0.87 0.84
C VAL A 207 21.83 -1.10 1.48
N MET A 208 22.69 -1.95 0.89
CA MET A 208 23.99 -2.29 1.48
C MET A 208 24.90 -1.08 1.75
N ILE A 209 25.67 -1.19 2.82
CA ILE A 209 26.81 -0.32 3.09
C ILE A 209 27.94 -0.75 2.15
N HIS A 210 28.16 0.06 1.11
CA HIS A 210 29.20 -0.17 0.13
C HIS A 210 30.60 -0.32 0.76
N ARG A 211 31.45 -1.20 0.22
CA ARG A 211 32.77 -1.55 0.76
C ARG A 211 33.68 -0.36 1.12
N THR A 212 33.59 0.72 0.35
CA THR A 212 34.37 1.94 0.58
C THR A 212 33.99 2.71 1.85
N LYS A 213 32.82 2.42 2.43
CA LYS A 213 32.31 3.03 3.66
C LYS A 213 32.35 2.06 4.85
N MET A 214 32.74 0.79 4.63
CA MET A 214 32.84 -0.19 5.71
C MET A 214 33.97 0.20 6.67
N VAL A 215 33.67 0.22 7.96
CA VAL A 215 34.69 0.22 9.00
C VAL A 215 35.14 -1.23 9.17
N ALA A 216 36.41 -1.51 8.89
CA ALA A 216 36.99 -2.85 8.96
C ALA A 216 38.41 -2.78 9.55
N VAL A 217 38.87 -3.88 10.14
CA VAL A 217 40.20 -3.97 10.77
C VAL A 217 41.05 -5.05 10.10
N ASP A 218 42.36 -4.80 9.99
CA ASP A 218 43.30 -5.80 9.48
C ASP A 218 43.73 -6.74 10.61
N ILE A 219 43.67 -8.04 10.37
CA ILE A 219 44.10 -9.08 11.32
C ILE A 219 45.60 -9.04 11.62
N GLU A 220 46.40 -8.46 10.73
CA GLU A 220 47.85 -8.31 10.92
C GLU A 220 48.20 -7.13 11.86
N THR A 221 47.22 -6.31 12.23
CA THR A 221 47.39 -5.22 13.20
C THR A 221 47.62 -5.79 14.61
N PRO A 222 48.51 -5.19 15.44
CA PRO A 222 48.69 -5.62 16.82
C PRO A 222 47.35 -5.66 17.60
N PRO A 223 47.10 -6.69 18.44
CA PRO A 223 45.83 -6.83 19.17
C PRO A 223 45.43 -5.59 19.99
N ALA A 224 46.40 -4.91 20.61
CA ALA A 224 46.16 -3.66 21.34
C ALA A 224 45.62 -2.53 20.45
N ASP A 225 46.07 -2.44 19.19
CA ASP A 225 45.59 -1.44 18.23
C ASP A 225 44.22 -1.82 17.66
N ILE A 226 43.95 -3.12 17.42
CA ILE A 226 42.62 -3.60 17.06
C ILE A 226 41.61 -3.24 18.15
N LEU A 227 41.97 -3.44 19.42
CA LEU A 227 41.14 -3.05 20.55
C LEU A 227 40.85 -1.54 20.56
N ARG A 228 41.87 -0.69 20.34
CA ARG A 228 41.69 0.75 20.25
C ARG A 228 40.74 1.14 19.12
N GLN A 229 40.88 0.54 17.94
CA GLN A 229 39.99 0.78 16.80
C GLN A 229 38.55 0.32 17.08
N MET A 230 38.39 -0.85 17.70
CA MET A 230 37.08 -1.38 18.11
C MET A 230 36.38 -0.47 19.13
N LEU A 231 37.11 0.05 20.12
CA LEU A 231 36.56 0.95 21.14
C LEU A 231 36.22 2.34 20.60
N ALA A 232 36.94 2.79 19.57
CA ALA A 232 36.65 4.05 18.89
C ALA A 232 35.49 3.93 17.87
N SER A 233 35.16 2.71 17.45
CA SER A 233 34.08 2.45 16.51
C SER A 233 32.70 2.53 17.20
N PRO A 234 31.69 3.13 16.56
CA PRO A 234 30.31 3.06 17.05
C PRO A 234 29.67 1.68 16.85
N HIS A 235 30.36 0.73 16.20
CA HIS A 235 29.77 -0.54 15.78
C HIS A 235 30.10 -1.70 16.71
N THR A 236 29.11 -2.58 16.94
CA THR A 236 29.28 -3.79 17.76
C THR A 236 29.96 -4.93 17.01
N ARG A 237 29.83 -4.97 15.68
CA ARG A 237 30.37 -6.00 14.80
C ARG A 237 31.21 -5.33 13.72
N VAL A 238 32.47 -5.73 13.63
CA VAL A 238 33.43 -5.15 12.70
C VAL A 238 34.02 -6.26 11.82
N PRO A 239 33.91 -6.14 10.49
CA PRO A 239 34.62 -7.01 9.56
C PRO A 239 36.13 -7.03 9.80
N VAL A 240 36.72 -8.22 9.72
CA VAL A 240 38.17 -8.42 9.81
C VAL A 240 38.67 -8.96 8.49
N TYR A 241 39.65 -8.28 7.91
CA TYR A 241 40.27 -8.66 6.65
C TYR A 241 41.75 -9.01 6.84
N ARG A 242 42.38 -9.59 5.81
CA ARG A 242 43.82 -9.85 5.77
C ARG A 242 44.42 -9.31 4.49
N GLN A 243 45.43 -8.45 4.60
CA GLN A 243 46.19 -7.82 3.50
C GLN A 243 45.36 -6.86 2.62
N ARG A 244 44.20 -7.31 2.14
CA ARG A 244 43.29 -6.55 1.27
C ARG A 244 41.90 -6.46 1.91
N PRO A 245 41.22 -5.29 1.85
CA PRO A 245 39.88 -5.10 2.40
C PRO A 245 38.82 -6.07 1.87
N GLU A 246 39.00 -6.59 0.66
CA GLU A 246 38.10 -7.56 0.03
C GLU A 246 38.28 -8.97 0.59
N ASN A 247 39.43 -9.27 1.20
CA ASN A 247 39.77 -10.58 1.74
C ASN A 247 39.31 -10.71 3.19
N ILE A 248 38.00 -10.87 3.37
CA ILE A 248 37.36 -11.00 4.68
C ILE A 248 37.64 -12.37 5.31
N VAL A 249 38.26 -12.36 6.48
CA VAL A 249 38.57 -13.57 7.27
C VAL A 249 37.44 -13.88 8.26
N GLY A 250 36.73 -12.86 8.74
CA GLY A 250 35.60 -13.05 9.64
C GLY A 250 35.04 -11.75 10.21
N VAL A 251 34.25 -11.88 11.27
CA VAL A 251 33.62 -10.75 11.97
C VAL A 251 34.03 -10.78 13.44
N LEU A 252 34.54 -9.66 13.93
CA LEU A 252 34.87 -9.49 15.34
C LEU A 252 33.70 -8.83 16.06
N HIS A 253 33.23 -9.47 17.14
CA HIS A 253 32.19 -8.91 18.00
C HIS A 253 32.83 -8.25 19.22
N SER A 254 32.46 -7.00 19.53
CA SER A 254 33.01 -6.22 20.65
C SER A 254 32.91 -6.97 22.00
N LYS A 255 31.76 -7.58 22.30
CA LYS A 255 31.56 -8.45 23.48
C LYS A 255 32.51 -9.66 23.56
N ASN A 256 32.90 -10.28 22.43
CA ASN A 256 33.86 -11.39 22.45
C ASN A 256 35.27 -10.88 22.79
N LEU A 257 35.63 -9.73 22.22
CA LEU A 257 36.90 -9.06 22.52
C LEU A 257 36.98 -8.62 23.99
N LEU A 258 35.91 -8.03 24.52
CA LEU A 258 35.82 -7.66 25.95
C LEU A 258 35.95 -8.89 26.86
N ARG A 259 35.32 -10.02 26.49
CA ARG A 259 35.47 -11.26 27.25
C ARG A 259 36.93 -11.73 27.24
N ALA A 260 37.60 -11.69 26.09
CA ALA A 260 39.01 -12.08 25.97
C ALA A 260 39.93 -11.18 26.81
N MET A 261 39.71 -9.86 26.80
CA MET A 261 40.43 -8.89 27.65
C MET A 261 40.35 -9.22 29.14
N VAL A 262 39.17 -9.61 29.63
CA VAL A 262 38.99 -10.01 31.03
C VAL A 262 39.77 -11.29 31.36
N HIS A 263 39.81 -12.27 30.45
CA HIS A 263 40.56 -13.52 30.66
C HIS A 263 42.07 -13.31 30.58
N ALA A 264 42.54 -12.36 29.76
CA ALA A 264 43.94 -12.00 29.62
C ALA A 264 44.46 -11.05 30.73
N GLY A 265 43.66 -10.76 31.76
CA GLY A 265 44.10 -9.87 32.85
C GLY A 265 44.34 -8.43 32.41
N ALA A 266 43.60 -7.95 31.40
CA ALA A 266 43.76 -6.65 30.77
C ALA A 266 45.06 -6.43 29.96
N ASP A 267 45.81 -7.51 29.69
CA ASP A 267 46.92 -7.48 28.73
C ASP A 267 46.38 -7.75 27.31
N ALA A 268 46.32 -6.69 26.49
CA ALA A 268 45.75 -6.78 25.15
C ALA A 268 46.63 -7.61 24.20
N ASP A 269 47.94 -7.67 24.44
CA ASP A 269 48.89 -8.36 23.54
C ASP A 269 48.80 -9.89 23.66
N GLN A 270 48.17 -10.40 24.72
CA GLN A 270 47.90 -11.83 24.89
C GLN A 270 46.62 -12.32 24.19
N ILE A 271 45.87 -11.42 23.55
CA ILE A 271 44.63 -11.80 22.87
C ILE A 271 44.93 -12.38 21.49
N ASP A 272 44.55 -13.64 21.31
CA ASP A 272 44.46 -14.24 19.99
C ASP A 272 43.15 -13.82 19.30
N VAL A 273 43.22 -12.76 18.49
CA VAL A 273 42.07 -12.23 17.75
C VAL A 273 41.52 -13.24 16.75
N ALA A 274 42.36 -14.11 16.17
CA ALA A 274 41.93 -15.06 15.15
C ALA A 274 40.93 -16.09 15.70
N ASN A 275 41.07 -16.48 16.96
CA ASN A 275 40.15 -17.40 17.65
C ASN A 275 38.83 -16.76 18.08
N LEU A 276 38.72 -15.43 18.04
CA LEU A 276 37.51 -14.69 18.40
C LEU A 276 36.60 -14.39 17.20
N LEU A 277 37.08 -14.64 15.98
CA LEU A 277 36.37 -14.35 14.75
C LEU A 277 35.17 -15.28 14.57
N LEU A 278 34.03 -14.67 14.26
CA LEU A 278 32.87 -15.37 13.75
C LEU A 278 33.03 -15.58 12.24
N PRO A 279 32.62 -16.73 11.69
CA PRO A 279 32.74 -17.00 10.26
C PRO A 279 31.91 -15.99 9.45
N PRO A 280 32.44 -15.50 8.31
CA PRO A 280 31.70 -14.57 7.47
C PRO A 280 30.54 -15.28 6.77
N TRP A 281 29.41 -14.59 6.65
CA TRP A 281 28.25 -15.07 5.90
C TRP A 281 28.03 -14.20 4.67
N TYR A 282 28.04 -14.82 3.49
CA TYR A 282 27.85 -14.14 2.21
C TYR A 282 26.43 -14.29 1.66
N VAL A 283 25.96 -13.25 0.98
CA VAL A 283 24.66 -13.19 0.28
C VAL A 283 24.83 -12.49 -1.08
N PRO A 284 24.17 -12.96 -2.16
CA PRO A 284 24.14 -12.25 -3.44
C PRO A 284 23.47 -10.88 -3.32
N GLY A 285 24.02 -9.87 -4.02
CA GLY A 285 23.42 -8.53 -4.08
C GLY A 285 21.98 -8.50 -4.59
N THR A 286 21.60 -9.43 -5.46
CA THR A 286 20.25 -9.56 -6.06
C THR A 286 19.21 -10.22 -5.15
N THR A 287 19.57 -10.57 -3.91
CA THR A 287 18.62 -11.16 -2.97
C THR A 287 17.61 -10.10 -2.53
N SER A 288 16.32 -10.43 -2.49
CA SER A 288 15.29 -9.51 -1.98
C SER A 288 15.50 -9.20 -0.50
N LEU A 289 15.14 -7.99 -0.06
CA LEU A 289 15.20 -7.64 1.36
C LEU A 289 14.26 -8.50 2.21
N GLU A 290 13.11 -8.91 1.67
CA GLU A 290 12.19 -9.83 2.34
C GLU A 290 12.87 -11.18 2.65
N ASP A 291 13.54 -11.78 1.66
CA ASP A 291 14.23 -13.05 1.85
C ASP A 291 15.44 -12.90 2.77
N GLN A 292 16.17 -11.79 2.67
CA GLN A 292 17.29 -11.52 3.56
C GLN A 292 16.84 -11.30 5.02
N LEU A 293 15.72 -10.60 5.24
CA LEU A 293 15.11 -10.44 6.57
C LEU A 293 14.72 -11.80 7.16
N ARG A 294 14.09 -12.67 6.36
CA ARG A 294 13.75 -14.04 6.75
C ARG A 294 15.02 -14.85 7.07
N ALA A 295 16.08 -14.68 6.30
CA ALA A 295 17.37 -15.35 6.52
C ALA A 295 18.03 -14.88 7.84
N PHE A 296 18.06 -13.57 8.11
CA PHE A 296 18.55 -13.03 9.38
C PHE A 296 17.78 -13.60 10.57
N ARG A 297 16.45 -13.60 10.52
CA ARG A 297 15.60 -14.17 11.58
C ARG A 297 15.85 -15.66 11.82
N ARG A 298 15.97 -16.45 10.74
CA ARG A 298 16.19 -17.90 10.82
C ARG A 298 17.58 -18.23 11.39
N ARG A 299 18.61 -17.51 10.96
CA ARG A 299 20.00 -17.76 11.35
C ARG A 299 20.41 -17.07 12.66
N ARG A 300 19.59 -16.14 13.16
CA ARG A 300 19.91 -15.26 14.31
C ARG A 300 21.23 -14.51 14.13
N MET A 301 21.45 -14.04 12.91
CA MET A 301 22.58 -13.18 12.54
C MET A 301 22.07 -11.78 12.23
N HIS A 302 22.96 -10.80 12.29
CA HIS A 302 22.64 -9.37 12.11
C HIS A 302 23.52 -8.69 11.05
N LEU A 303 24.47 -9.41 10.45
CA LEU A 303 25.38 -8.89 9.45
C LEU A 303 25.64 -9.96 8.41
N ALA A 304 25.62 -9.58 7.15
CA ALA A 304 26.03 -10.40 6.02
C ALA A 304 26.90 -9.59 5.05
N PHE A 305 27.83 -10.25 4.38
CA PHE A 305 28.65 -9.68 3.32
C PHE A 305 27.94 -9.85 1.99
N VAL A 306 27.84 -8.75 1.25
CA VAL A 306 27.20 -8.73 -0.05
C VAL A 306 28.24 -8.99 -1.12
N VAL A 307 27.98 -9.95 -2.00
CA VAL A 307 28.87 -10.33 -3.10
C VAL A 307 28.21 -10.18 -4.46
N ASP A 308 29.04 -9.95 -5.47
CA ASP A 308 28.65 -10.02 -6.87
C ASP A 308 28.65 -11.46 -7.42
N GLU A 309 28.40 -11.61 -8.71
CA GLU A 309 28.36 -12.88 -9.42
C GLU A 309 29.73 -13.57 -9.51
N TYR A 310 30.81 -12.82 -9.32
CA TYR A 310 32.18 -13.30 -9.34
C TYR A 310 32.71 -13.64 -7.94
N GLY A 311 31.90 -13.37 -6.90
CA GLY A 311 32.24 -13.62 -5.50
C GLY A 311 33.07 -12.50 -4.86
N GLU A 312 33.18 -11.33 -5.50
CA GLU A 312 33.85 -10.18 -4.90
C GLU A 312 32.94 -9.49 -3.88
N VAL A 313 33.53 -9.03 -2.77
CA VAL A 313 32.79 -8.29 -1.74
C VAL A 313 32.44 -6.89 -2.26
N MET A 314 31.14 -6.60 -2.30
CA MET A 314 30.57 -5.32 -2.69
C MET A 314 30.29 -4.44 -1.46
N GLY A 315 29.96 -5.04 -0.33
CA GLY A 315 29.61 -4.34 0.89
C GLY A 315 29.13 -5.26 2.01
N ILE A 316 28.43 -4.68 2.99
CA ILE A 316 27.70 -5.40 4.03
C ILE A 316 26.25 -4.94 4.08
N VAL A 317 25.37 -5.82 4.55
CA VAL A 317 23.99 -5.50 4.90
C VAL A 317 23.76 -5.93 6.34
N THR A 318 23.06 -5.10 7.11
CA THR A 318 22.69 -5.41 8.49
C THR A 318 21.19 -5.64 8.64
N LEU A 319 20.77 -6.25 9.76
CA LEU A 319 19.34 -6.41 10.04
C LEU A 319 18.70 -5.03 10.26
N GLU A 320 19.43 -4.14 10.89
CA GLU A 320 19.06 -2.78 11.22
C GLU A 320 18.75 -1.96 9.96
N ASP A 321 19.60 -2.04 8.94
CA ASP A 321 19.36 -1.36 7.64
C ASP A 321 18.06 -1.83 6.98
N ILE A 322 17.73 -3.12 7.07
CA ILE A 322 16.46 -3.65 6.50
C ILE A 322 15.25 -3.21 7.33
N LEU A 323 15.40 -3.04 8.64
CA LEU A 323 14.33 -2.53 9.49
C LEU A 323 14.10 -1.03 9.28
N GLU A 324 15.16 -0.27 8.99
CA GLU A 324 15.09 1.15 8.64
C GLU A 324 14.26 1.39 7.36
N GLU A 325 14.32 0.46 6.39
CA GLU A 325 13.47 0.50 5.19
C GLU A 325 11.97 0.43 5.51
N ILE A 326 11.61 -0.25 6.62
CA ILE A 326 10.23 -0.35 7.09
C ILE A 326 9.87 0.83 7.97
N VAL A 327 10.67 1.11 8.99
CA VAL A 327 10.31 2.05 10.06
C VAL A 327 10.64 3.51 9.69
N GLY A 328 11.52 3.71 8.71
CA GLY A 328 12.20 4.98 8.48
C GLY A 328 13.35 5.20 9.46
N ASP A 329 14.03 6.34 9.36
CA ASP A 329 15.21 6.70 10.15
C ASP A 329 14.96 6.50 11.66
N ILE A 330 15.47 5.41 12.23
CA ILE A 330 15.50 5.20 13.68
C ILE A 330 16.78 5.90 14.15
N SER A 331 16.66 7.10 14.71
CA SER A 331 17.83 7.80 15.26
C SER A 331 18.38 6.99 16.45
N ASP A 332 19.56 6.40 16.33
CA ASP A 332 20.26 5.80 17.46
C ASP A 332 20.70 6.92 18.42
N GLU A 333 20.73 6.63 19.73
CA GLU A 333 21.19 7.58 20.76
C GLU A 333 22.65 8.03 20.55
N HIS A 334 23.41 7.30 19.72
CA HIS A 334 24.82 7.58 19.38
C HIS A 334 25.03 8.15 17.97
N ASP A 335 23.97 8.33 17.19
CA ASP A 335 24.09 8.87 15.84
C ASP A 335 24.41 10.36 15.87
N LEU A 336 25.51 10.75 15.23
CA LEU A 336 25.61 12.12 14.72
C LEU A 336 24.42 12.30 13.76
N PRO A 337 23.62 13.38 13.83
CA PRO A 337 22.47 13.58 12.97
C PRO A 337 22.95 13.73 11.52
N ALA A 338 23.09 12.60 10.85
CA ALA A 338 23.64 12.43 9.51
C ALA A 338 22.56 12.02 8.53
N SER A 339 21.30 12.41 8.80
CA SER A 339 20.34 12.48 7.71
C SER A 339 20.92 13.49 6.73
N GLY A 340 21.42 13.05 5.58
CA GLY A 340 22.09 13.89 4.58
C GLY A 340 21.22 15.01 4.01
N ILE A 341 20.07 15.31 4.62
CA ILE A 341 19.05 16.29 4.29
C ILE A 341 19.09 17.39 5.36
N ARG A 342 19.43 18.61 4.95
CA ARG A 342 19.39 19.83 5.78
C ARG A 342 18.31 20.77 5.27
N LEU A 343 17.30 20.99 6.10
CA LEU A 343 16.21 21.93 5.85
C LEU A 343 16.71 23.38 5.93
N ARG A 344 16.20 24.25 5.07
CA ARG A 344 16.41 25.70 5.14
C ARG A 344 15.09 26.45 5.34
N ILE A 345 15.20 27.64 5.91
CA ILE A 345 14.07 28.52 6.24
C ILE A 345 13.26 28.92 4.98
N ASP A 346 13.90 28.94 3.81
CA ASP A 346 13.28 29.28 2.53
C ASP A 346 12.51 28.12 1.86
N GLY A 347 12.31 26.99 2.56
CA GLY A 347 11.64 25.80 2.02
C GLY A 347 12.50 25.00 1.03
N SER A 348 13.76 25.40 0.80
CA SER A 348 14.72 24.60 0.06
C SER A 348 15.47 23.64 0.98
N VAL A 349 16.00 22.58 0.39
CA VAL A 349 16.69 21.50 1.08
C VAL A 349 18.07 21.36 0.49
N THR A 350 19.09 21.32 1.35
CA THR A 350 20.43 20.91 0.96
C THR A 350 20.54 19.42 1.26
N VAL A 351 20.75 18.62 0.22
CA VAL A 351 20.75 17.16 0.33
C VAL A 351 22.06 16.57 -0.23
N GLU A 352 22.59 15.56 0.45
CA GLU A 352 23.70 14.76 -0.04
C GLU A 352 23.27 13.94 -1.24
N GLY A 353 24.12 13.85 -2.26
CA GLY A 353 23.77 13.19 -3.52
C GLY A 353 23.41 11.71 -3.39
N ALA A 354 23.93 11.05 -2.34
CA ALA A 354 23.69 9.64 -2.07
C ALA A 354 22.34 9.35 -1.40
N VAL A 355 21.60 10.37 -0.95
CA VAL A 355 20.30 10.18 -0.31
C VAL A 355 19.30 9.58 -1.31
N PRO A 356 18.59 8.50 -0.95
CA PRO A 356 17.53 7.92 -1.77
C PRO A 356 16.42 8.92 -2.13
N VAL A 357 15.86 8.81 -3.34
CA VAL A 357 14.72 9.65 -3.77
C VAL A 357 13.51 9.42 -2.88
N ARG A 358 13.32 8.18 -2.41
CA ARG A 358 12.23 7.80 -1.52
C ARG A 358 12.33 8.50 -0.15
N ASP A 359 13.52 8.63 0.42
CA ASP A 359 13.70 9.26 1.74
C ASP A 359 13.40 10.75 1.72
N ILE A 360 13.81 11.44 0.65
CA ILE A 360 13.45 12.85 0.47
C ILE A 360 11.94 13.02 0.22
N ASN A 361 11.30 12.10 -0.51
CA ASN A 361 9.84 12.07 -0.68
C ASN A 361 9.12 11.88 0.67
N ARG A 362 9.52 10.87 1.46
CA ARG A 362 8.98 10.56 2.78
C ARG A 362 9.08 11.75 3.72
N ARG A 363 10.26 12.37 3.80
CA ARG A 363 10.55 13.44 4.75
C ARG A 363 9.94 14.78 4.36
N MET A 364 9.96 15.13 3.06
CA MET A 364 9.47 16.43 2.58
C MET A 364 8.01 16.39 2.09
N GLY A 365 7.41 15.20 1.97
CA GLY A 365 6.11 15.02 1.33
C GLY A 365 6.14 15.30 -0.18
N TRP A 366 7.29 15.08 -0.83
CA TRP A 366 7.46 15.29 -2.26
C TRP A 366 7.02 14.06 -3.06
N ARG A 367 6.84 14.22 -4.37
CA ARG A 367 6.45 13.16 -5.31
C ARG A 367 7.43 13.09 -6.48
N LEU A 368 8.71 12.98 -6.18
CA LEU A 368 9.74 12.75 -7.19
C LEU A 368 9.66 11.30 -7.70
N PRO A 369 9.97 11.03 -8.98
CA PRO A 369 9.89 9.68 -9.53
C PRO A 369 10.99 8.77 -8.96
N GLU A 370 10.58 7.71 -8.27
CA GLU A 370 11.48 6.75 -7.62
C GLU A 370 12.01 5.68 -8.59
N HIS A 371 11.29 5.40 -9.67
CA HIS A 371 11.65 4.42 -10.70
C HIS A 371 12.77 4.90 -11.65
N ALA A 372 12.98 6.22 -11.74
CA ALA A 372 13.99 6.78 -12.65
C ALA A 372 15.42 6.64 -12.08
N ALA A 373 15.57 6.67 -10.75
CA ALA A 373 16.84 6.49 -10.08
C ALA A 373 16.67 6.26 -8.57
N THR A 374 17.54 5.43 -8.00
CA THR A 374 17.56 5.13 -6.56
C THR A 374 17.90 6.35 -5.70
N THR A 375 18.87 7.18 -6.13
CA THR A 375 19.38 8.33 -5.36
C THR A 375 19.06 9.68 -6.00
N ILE A 376 19.04 10.74 -5.20
CA ILE A 376 18.74 12.10 -5.69
C ILE A 376 19.79 12.60 -6.71
N ALA A 377 21.07 12.26 -6.53
CA ALA A 377 22.08 12.55 -7.55
C ALA A 377 21.85 11.73 -8.81
N GLY A 378 21.47 10.45 -8.67
CA GLY A 378 21.09 9.58 -9.77
C GLY A 378 19.93 10.17 -10.57
N LEU A 379 18.92 10.70 -9.88
CA LEU A 379 17.77 11.34 -10.52
C LEU A 379 18.19 12.56 -11.35
N VAL A 380 19.06 13.42 -10.80
CA VAL A 380 19.55 14.58 -11.57
C VAL A 380 20.37 14.16 -12.77
N ILE A 381 21.21 13.13 -12.65
CA ILE A 381 22.03 12.61 -13.77
C ILE A 381 21.12 11.98 -14.83
N HIS A 382 20.13 11.18 -14.43
CA HIS A 382 19.17 10.53 -15.33
C HIS A 382 18.38 11.57 -16.13
N GLU A 383 17.83 12.59 -15.46
CA GLU A 383 17.03 13.64 -16.11
C GLU A 383 17.87 14.62 -16.93
N SER A 384 19.10 14.92 -16.50
CA SER A 384 19.99 15.83 -17.24
C SER A 384 20.71 15.16 -18.41
N GLY A 385 20.80 13.82 -18.43
CA GLY A 385 21.52 13.04 -19.44
C GLY A 385 23.04 13.24 -19.43
N ILE A 386 23.57 13.98 -18.45
CA ILE A 386 25.00 14.30 -18.30
C ILE A 386 25.41 14.13 -16.83
N ILE A 387 26.71 14.28 -16.53
CA ILE A 387 27.17 14.44 -15.14
C ILE A 387 27.37 15.93 -14.88
N PRO A 388 26.44 16.60 -14.18
CA PRO A 388 26.49 18.03 -13.90
C PRO A 388 27.79 18.53 -13.27
N GLU A 389 28.11 19.80 -13.52
CA GLU A 389 29.18 20.53 -12.84
C GLU A 389 28.65 21.40 -11.68
N PRO A 390 29.46 21.67 -10.64
CA PRO A 390 29.08 22.58 -9.56
C PRO A 390 28.64 23.95 -10.07
N GLY A 391 27.53 24.46 -9.54
CA GLY A 391 26.91 25.72 -9.96
C GLY A 391 25.81 25.57 -11.02
N GLN A 392 25.79 24.46 -11.77
CA GLN A 392 24.71 24.18 -12.71
C GLN A 392 23.38 23.95 -11.99
N THR A 393 22.29 24.32 -12.66
CA THR A 393 20.93 24.22 -12.13
C THR A 393 20.02 23.57 -13.16
N PHE A 394 19.27 22.57 -12.73
CA PHE A 394 18.31 21.84 -13.54
C PHE A 394 16.92 22.00 -12.94
N THR A 395 15.91 21.93 -13.80
CA THR A 395 14.52 22.13 -13.40
C THR A 395 13.66 21.06 -14.03
N PHE A 396 13.10 20.19 -13.21
CA PHE A 396 12.24 19.07 -13.62
C PHE A 396 11.36 18.65 -12.44
N HIS A 397 10.25 17.97 -12.72
CA HIS A 397 9.29 17.48 -11.71
C HIS A 397 8.76 18.57 -10.74
N GLY A 398 8.74 19.83 -11.15
CA GLY A 398 8.32 20.95 -10.29
C GLY A 398 9.38 21.42 -9.28
N PHE A 399 10.61 20.91 -9.37
CA PHE A 399 11.72 21.25 -8.49
C PHE A 399 12.90 21.83 -9.27
N ARG A 400 13.64 22.70 -8.59
CA ARG A 400 14.93 23.26 -9.03
C ARG A 400 16.05 22.57 -8.26
N PHE A 401 16.91 21.88 -8.98
CA PHE A 401 18.09 21.20 -8.44
C PHE A 401 19.34 21.98 -8.82
N ARG A 402 20.03 22.54 -7.83
CA ARG A 402 21.32 23.23 -8.01
C ARG A 402 22.45 22.39 -7.45
N ILE A 403 23.46 22.10 -8.26
CA ILE A 403 24.63 21.33 -7.83
C ILE A 403 25.53 22.22 -6.99
N LEU A 404 25.81 21.80 -5.76
CA LEU A 404 26.68 22.55 -4.85
C LEU A 404 28.10 22.00 -4.87
N ARG A 405 28.24 20.67 -4.84
CA ARG A 405 29.55 20.01 -4.78
C ARG A 405 29.55 18.69 -5.53
N LYS A 406 30.66 18.44 -6.21
CA LYS A 406 30.99 17.20 -6.94
C LYS A 406 32.38 16.74 -6.52
N SER A 407 32.59 15.42 -6.46
CA SER A 407 33.88 14.79 -6.24
C SER A 407 34.09 13.74 -7.31
N ARG A 408 35.07 13.96 -8.21
CA ARG A 408 35.23 13.19 -9.46
C ARG A 408 33.91 13.17 -10.23
N ASN A 409 33.36 11.99 -10.53
CA ASN A 409 32.09 11.84 -11.27
C ASN A 409 30.87 11.71 -10.35
N ARG A 410 31.01 11.92 -9.03
CA ARG A 410 29.93 11.77 -8.05
C ARG A 410 29.47 13.14 -7.53
N ILE A 411 28.20 13.47 -7.72
CA ILE A 411 27.58 14.63 -7.05
C ILE A 411 27.51 14.30 -5.56
N THR A 412 28.16 15.10 -4.72
CA THR A 412 28.18 14.88 -3.27
C THR A 412 27.16 15.72 -2.55
N LEU A 413 26.86 16.93 -3.05
CA LEU A 413 25.90 17.83 -2.42
C LEU A 413 25.12 18.61 -3.47
N LEU A 414 23.81 18.66 -3.33
CA LEU A 414 22.93 19.45 -4.18
C LEU A 414 21.85 20.15 -3.34
N ARG A 415 21.26 21.20 -3.93
CA ARG A 415 20.17 21.95 -3.35
C ARG A 415 18.92 21.70 -4.17
N ALA A 416 17.90 21.14 -3.56
CA ALA A 416 16.58 20.97 -4.15
C ALA A 416 15.64 22.04 -3.58
N ALA A 417 14.94 22.77 -4.45
CA ALA A 417 13.94 23.75 -4.05
C ALA A 417 12.68 23.56 -4.88
N PRO A 418 11.47 23.54 -4.28
CA PRO A 418 10.26 23.59 -5.08
C PRO A 418 10.25 24.88 -5.89
N LEU A 419 9.92 24.78 -7.18
CA LEU A 419 9.60 25.94 -7.98
C LEU A 419 8.31 26.49 -7.37
N ALA A 420 8.36 27.68 -6.78
CA ALA A 420 7.27 28.27 -6.02
C ALA A 420 5.89 27.92 -6.61
N ALA A 421 5.08 27.19 -5.84
CA ALA A 421 3.66 27.11 -6.12
C ALA A 421 3.07 28.52 -6.03
N GLY A 422 2.14 28.85 -6.94
CA GLY A 422 1.17 29.90 -6.68
C GLY A 422 0.52 29.74 -5.29
N PRO A 423 -0.13 30.78 -4.77
CA PRO A 423 -0.39 30.97 -3.34
C PRO A 423 -0.96 29.70 -2.69
N LYS A 424 -0.38 29.31 -1.54
CA LYS A 424 -0.95 28.29 -0.64
C LYS A 424 -2.45 28.56 -0.51
N ARG A 425 -3.27 27.62 -0.97
CA ARG A 425 -4.69 27.58 -0.59
C ARG A 425 -4.72 27.54 0.94
N PRO A 426 -5.42 28.46 1.62
CA PRO A 426 -5.43 28.48 3.08
C PRO A 426 -5.98 27.15 3.59
N ALA A 427 -5.37 26.65 4.68
CA ALA A 427 -5.82 25.47 5.37
C ALA A 427 -7.31 25.64 5.73
N GLU A 428 -8.15 24.69 5.31
CA GLU A 428 -9.53 24.62 5.79
C GLU A 428 -9.50 24.39 7.31
N PRO A 429 -10.32 25.12 8.08
CA PRO A 429 -10.36 24.97 9.53
C PRO A 429 -10.93 23.60 9.90
N ARG A 430 -10.22 22.95 10.84
CA ARG A 430 -10.51 21.73 11.62
C ARG A 430 -11.91 21.14 11.57
#